data_AF-A0A180F1B4-F1
#
_entry.id   AF-A0A180F1B4-F1
#
_cell.length_a   1.000
_cell.length_b   1.000
_cell.length_c   1.000
_cell.angle_alpha   90.00
_cell.angle_beta   90.00
_cell.angle_gamma   90.00
#
_symmetry.space_group_name_H-M   'P 1'
#
loop_
_entity.id
_entity.type
_entity.pdbx_description
1 polymer ?
#
loop_
_entity_poly.entity_id
_entity_poly.type
_entity_poly.pdbx_seq_one_letter_code
_entity_poly.pdbx_strand_id
1 'polypeptide(L)' 'MKQYTLSELEDQYIGKIGTSERDKYEYKLRMELLARGVQPAARKKRRLAQGEVRLH' A
#
# COMPACT_ATOMS: atom_id res chain seq x y z
N MET A 1 -24.77 2.49 9.71
CA MET A 1 -24.13 2.69 8.39
C MET A 1 -23.28 1.46 8.10
N LYS A 2 -23.31 0.91 6.89
CA LYS A 2 -22.42 -0.21 6.53
C LYS A 2 -21.02 0.35 6.29
N GLN A 3 -20.03 -0.10 7.06
CA GLN A 3 -18.63 0.18 6.79
C GLN A 3 -18.14 -0.88 5.82
N TYR A 4 -17.66 -0.43 4.66
CA TYR A 4 -16.93 -1.28 3.73
C TYR A 4 -15.45 -0.98 3.88
N THR A 5 -14.66 -2.03 3.89
CA THR A 5 -13.21 -1.93 3.77
C THR A 5 -12.84 -1.55 2.35
N LEU A 6 -11.68 -0.91 2.19
CA LEU A 6 -11.14 -0.60 0.86
C LEU A 6 -11.02 -1.88 0.00
N SER A 7 -10.63 -3.00 0.62
CA SER A 7 -10.51 -4.29 -0.06
C SER A 7 -11.84 -4.80 -0.62
N GLU A 8 -12.95 -4.63 0.11
CA GLU A 8 -14.27 -5.06 -0.37
C GLU A 8 -14.74 -4.23 -1.57
N LEU A 9 -14.41 -2.93 -1.58
CA LEU A 9 -14.70 -2.07 -2.72
C LEU A 9 -13.82 -2.43 -3.93
N GLU A 10 -12.53 -2.67 -3.72
CA GLU A 10 -11.62 -3.13 -4.78
C GLU A 10 -12.10 -4.46 -5.38
N ASP A 11 -12.51 -5.41 -4.55
CA ASP A 11 -13.09 -6.69 -4.98
C ASP A 11 -14.36 -6.49 -5.83
N GLN A 12 -15.23 -5.54 -5.44
CA GLN A 12 -16.50 -5.29 -6.11
C GLN A 12 -16.34 -4.56 -7.46
N TYR A 13 -15.41 -3.60 -7.54
CA TYR A 13 -15.29 -2.71 -8.70
C TYR A 13 -14.14 -3.07 -9.67
N ILE A 14 -13.10 -3.74 -9.17
CA ILE A 14 -11.88 -4.06 -9.92
C ILE A 14 -11.73 -5.59 -10.07
N GLY A 15 -12.31 -6.34 -9.13
CA GLY A 15 -12.27 -7.79 -9.09
C GLY A 15 -11.41 -8.32 -7.95
N LYS A 16 -11.48 -9.63 -7.70
CA LYS A 16 -10.72 -10.26 -6.62
C LYS A 16 -9.21 -10.26 -6.90
N ILE A 17 -8.43 -10.37 -5.84
CA ILE A 17 -6.97 -10.57 -5.95
C ILE A 17 -6.69 -11.82 -6.79
N GLY A 18 -5.76 -11.71 -7.74
CA GLY A 18 -5.37 -12.80 -8.64
C GLY A 18 -6.20 -12.89 -9.93
N THR A 19 -7.12 -11.96 -10.18
CA THR A 19 -7.70 -11.80 -11.51
C THR A 19 -6.79 -10.98 -12.41
N SER A 20 -6.69 -11.36 -13.67
CA SER A 20 -5.90 -10.63 -14.67
C SER A 20 -6.31 -9.17 -14.83
N GLU A 21 -7.56 -8.82 -14.52
CA GLU A 21 -8.05 -7.43 -14.57
C GLU A 21 -7.50 -6.59 -13.42
N ARG A 22 -7.56 -7.11 -12.19
CA ARG A 22 -6.98 -6.43 -11.02
C ARG A 22 -5.47 -6.32 -11.10
N ASP A 23 -4.80 -7.37 -11.55
CA ASP A 23 -3.34 -7.36 -11.69
C ASP A 23 -2.87 -6.28 -12.68
N LYS A 24 -3.57 -6.14 -13.81
CA LYS A 24 -3.30 -5.08 -14.79
C LYS A 24 -3.58 -3.68 -14.22
N TYR A 25 -4.69 -3.53 -13.50
CA TYR A 25 -5.03 -2.27 -12.83
C TYR A 25 -3.95 -1.86 -11.82
N GLU A 26 -3.57 -2.76 -10.93
CA GLU A 26 -2.56 -2.50 -9.90
C GLU A 26 -1.19 -2.20 -10.51
N TYR A 27 -0.81 -2.93 -11.56
CA TYR A 27 0.43 -2.66 -12.29
C TYR A 27 0.46 -1.24 -12.85
N LYS A 28 -0.60 -0.83 -13.56
CA LYS A 28 -0.71 0.52 -14.12
C LYS A 28 -0.68 1.59 -13.02
N LEU A 29 -1.42 1.37 -11.93
CA LEU A 29 -1.44 2.29 -10.79
C LEU A 29 -0.05 2.46 -10.18
N ARG A 30 0.69 1.36 -9.97
CA ARG A 30 2.07 1.42 -9.46
C ARG A 30 2.98 2.20 -10.40
N MET A 31 2.88 2.01 -11.72
CA MET A 31 3.68 2.78 -12.69
C MET A 31 3.34 4.27 -12.65
N GLU A 32 2.07 4.62 -12.53
CA GLU A 32 1.62 6.02 -12.44
C GLU A 32 2.10 6.69 -11.15
N LEU A 33 2.07 5.98 -10.02
CA LEU A 33 2.60 6.47 -8.74
C LEU A 33 4.11 6.70 -8.80
N LEU A 34 4.86 5.77 -9.39
CA LEU A 34 6.30 5.93 -9.62
C LEU A 34 6.60 7.12 -10.53
N ALA A 35 5.85 7.30 -11.62
CA ALA A 35 5.99 8.43 -12.53
C ALA A 35 5.72 9.78 -11.85
N ARG A 36 4.78 9.84 -10.91
CA ARG A 36 4.50 11.02 -10.09
C ARG A 36 5.52 11.26 -8.98
N GLY A 37 6.57 10.43 -8.87
CA GLY A 37 7.54 10.50 -7.77
C GLY A 37 6.94 10.07 -6.42
N VAL A 38 5.75 9.50 -6.41
CA VAL A 38 5.13 8.88 -5.23
C VAL A 38 5.76 7.49 -5.08
N GLN A 39 7.02 7.47 -4.64
CA GLN A 39 7.56 6.23 -4.09
C GLN A 39 6.73 5.87 -2.86
N PRO A 40 6.21 4.65 -2.72
CA PRO A 40 5.50 4.24 -1.51
C PRO A 40 6.50 4.27 -0.37
N ALA A 41 6.53 5.38 0.38
CA ALA A 41 7.42 5.71 1.50
C ALA A 41 8.45 4.62 1.79
N ALA A 42 9.42 4.44 0.89
CA ALA A 42 10.38 3.37 0.99
C ALA A 42 11.29 3.73 2.17
N ARG A 43 10.98 3.13 3.33
CA ARG A 43 11.70 3.22 4.60
C ARG A 43 11.44 4.48 5.44
N LYS A 44 10.26 4.54 6.06
CA LYS A 44 10.16 4.96 7.48
C LYS A 44 10.55 3.83 8.46
N LYS A 45 11.49 2.97 8.05
CA LYS A 45 12.37 2.20 8.94
C LYS A 45 13.79 2.77 8.87
N ARG A 46 13.94 4.10 8.88
CA ARG A 46 15.18 4.70 9.38
C ARG A 46 15.13 4.61 10.90
N ARG A 47 15.47 3.40 11.39
CA ARG A 47 16.32 3.23 12.55
C ARG A 47 15.89 4.06 13.77
N LEU A 48 14.93 3.51 14.52
CA LEU A 48 15.02 3.43 15.99
C LEU A 48 16.39 2.84 16.38
N ALA A 49 17.47 3.60 16.22
CA ALA A 49 18.75 3.32 16.86
C ALA A 49 19.46 4.65 17.08
N GLN A 50 19.02 5.33 18.12
CA GLN A 50 19.83 6.12 19.05
C GLN A 50 18.92 6.45 20.24
N GLY A 51 19.23 5.85 21.38
CA GLY A 51 18.51 6.05 22.64
C GLY A 51 17.79 4.81 23.18
N GLU A 52 18.47 3.66 23.23
CA GLU A 52 18.23 2.80 24.40
C GLU A 52 18.63 3.61 25.63
N VAL A 53 17.65 4.10 26.37
CA VAL A 53 17.78 4.32 27.82
C VAL A 53 16.56 3.65 28.44
N ARG A 54 16.61 2.33 28.52
CA ARG A 54 15.80 1.59 29.48
C ARG A 54 16.55 1.71 30.81
N LEU A 55 15.90 2.38 31.76
CA LEU A 55 16.29 2.42 33.17
C LEU A 55 16.46 0.97 33.68
N HIS A 56 17.65 0.64 34.18
CA HIS A 56 17.93 -0.13 35.40
C HIS A 56 19.44 -0.33 35.60
#